data_AF-A0A1H9MHE4-F1
#
_entry.id   AF-A0A1H9MHE4-F1
#
_cell.length_a   1.000
_cell.length_b   1.000
_cell.length_c   1.000
_cell.angle_alpha   90.00
_cell.angle_beta   90.00
_cell.angle_gamma   90.00
#
_symmetry.space_group_name_H-M   'P 1'
#
loop_
_entity.id
_entity.type
_entity.pdbx_description
1 polymer ?
#
loop_
_entity_poly.entity_id
_entity_poly.type
_entity_poly.pdbx_seq_one_letter_code
_entity_poly.pdbx_strand_id
1 'polypeptide(L)'
;MTHSIPGTNTQLDQLLTGLVDRVADVNQAVVLSEDGLVVSKSTGFLREDAERLAATASGLMSLSKGVSMDFRGGPVRQALIEMANTYLILTSAGPGAHLVVLAGKNADVGVVAYQMNMLVKKIGEHLSAAPRAHVGPAVRTNGG
;
A
#
# COMPACT_ATOMS: atom_id res chain seq x y z
N MET A 1 -3.24 19.24 19.76
CA MET A 1 -3.63 17.84 20.03
C MET A 1 -4.47 17.36 18.86
N THR A 2 -3.81 16.75 17.86
CA THR A 2 -4.47 16.32 16.61
C THR A 2 -5.13 14.97 16.87
N HIS A 3 -6.45 14.95 16.87
CA HIS A 3 -7.27 13.77 17.09
C HIS A 3 -7.02 12.76 15.95
N SER A 4 -6.24 11.70 16.21
CA SER A 4 -6.15 10.55 15.30
C SER A 4 -7.46 9.79 15.40
N ILE A 5 -8.19 9.65 14.29
CA ILE A 5 -9.42 8.86 14.22
C ILE A 5 -9.05 7.39 14.53
N PRO A 6 -9.50 6.80 15.65
CA PRO A 6 -9.20 5.42 15.98
C PRO A 6 -10.21 4.51 15.26
N GLY A 7 -9.77 3.74 14.27
CA GLY A 7 -10.60 2.68 13.69
C GLY A 7 -10.13 2.10 12.35
N THR A 8 -9.69 2.94 11.40
CA THR A 8 -9.43 2.47 10.01
C THR A 8 -8.08 1.79 9.81
N ASN A 9 -7.05 2.18 10.58
CA ASN A 9 -5.71 1.65 10.37
C ASN A 9 -5.53 0.24 10.97
N THR A 10 -6.11 -0.01 12.14
CA THR A 10 -5.98 -1.30 12.84
C THR A 10 -6.51 -2.49 12.04
N GLN A 11 -7.62 -2.31 11.30
CA GLN A 11 -8.18 -3.38 10.48
C GLN A 11 -7.34 -3.64 9.23
N LEU A 12 -6.79 -2.59 8.61
CA LEU A 12 -5.88 -2.73 7.47
C LEU A 12 -4.56 -3.38 7.92
N ASP A 13 -4.02 -2.98 9.06
CA ASP A 13 -2.84 -3.60 9.68
C ASP A 13 -3.06 -5.10 9.89
N GLN A 14 -4.24 -5.50 10.37
CA GLN A 14 -4.61 -6.92 10.53
C GLN A 14 -4.71 -7.66 9.19
N LEU A 15 -5.24 -7.03 8.14
CA LEU A 15 -5.26 -7.63 6.80
C LEU A 15 -3.84 -7.85 6.25
N LEU A 16 -2.94 -6.88 6.47
CA LEU A 16 -1.53 -6.99 6.08
C LEU A 16 -0.79 -8.06 6.88
N THR A 17 -0.99 -8.11 8.20
CA THR A 17 -0.46 -9.18 9.04
C THR A 17 -0.98 -10.54 8.60
N GLY A 18 -2.27 -10.63 8.24
CA GLY A 18 -2.85 -11.87 7.71
C GLY A 18 -2.23 -12.33 6.38
N LEU A 19 -1.68 -11.41 5.56
CA LEU A 19 -0.89 -11.79 4.38
C LEU A 19 0.46 -12.38 4.80
N VAL A 20 1.17 -11.70 5.70
CA VAL A 20 2.48 -12.13 6.21
C VAL A 20 2.38 -13.52 6.87
N ASP A 21 1.33 -13.75 7.66
CA ASP A 21 1.17 -15.00 8.41
C ASP A 21 0.79 -16.21 7.53
N ARG A 22 0.16 -15.97 6.37
CA ARG A 22 -0.42 -17.04 5.53
C ARG A 22 0.43 -17.42 4.34
N VAL A 23 1.32 -16.54 3.90
CA VAL A 23 2.13 -16.76 2.70
C VAL A 23 3.55 -17.05 3.14
N ALA A 24 4.00 -18.27 2.84
CA ALA A 24 5.36 -18.69 3.14
C ALA A 24 6.38 -17.71 2.54
N ASP A 25 7.42 -17.42 3.32
CA ASP A 25 8.51 -16.51 2.97
C ASP A 25 8.05 -15.06 2.67
N VAL A 26 6.85 -14.64 3.05
CA VAL A 26 6.51 -13.20 3.11
C VAL A 26 6.96 -12.66 4.47
N ASN A 27 7.79 -11.62 4.45
CA ASN A 27 8.41 -11.11 5.68
C ASN A 27 7.70 -9.85 6.17
N GLN A 28 7.39 -8.93 5.25
CA GLN A 28 6.84 -7.62 5.58
C GLN A 28 5.87 -7.14 4.50
N ALA A 29 4.83 -6.41 4.90
CA ALA A 29 3.87 -5.79 4.00
C ALA A 29 3.56 -4.35 4.44
N VAL A 30 3.46 -3.44 3.49
CA VAL A 30 3.09 -2.03 3.73
C VAL A 30 2.15 -1.53 2.64
N VAL A 31 1.12 -0.79 3.04
CA VAL A 31 0.33 0.03 2.13
C VAL A 31 0.79 1.46 2.29
N LEU A 32 1.08 2.10 1.16
CA LEU A 32 1.52 3.49 1.09
C LEU A 32 0.67 4.29 0.11
N SER A 33 0.61 5.60 0.31
CA SER A 33 0.05 6.53 -0.64
C SER A 33 1.02 6.82 -1.79
N GLU A 34 0.49 7.46 -2.84
CA GLU A 34 1.22 7.93 -4.02
C GLU A 34 2.47 8.77 -3.67
N ASP A 35 2.41 9.56 -2.60
CA ASP A 35 3.48 10.44 -2.11
C ASP A 35 4.51 9.73 -1.19
N GLY A 36 4.32 8.43 -0.92
CA GLY A 36 5.26 7.64 -0.12
C GLY A 36 5.00 7.65 1.38
N LEU A 37 3.84 8.12 1.84
CA LEU A 37 3.47 8.03 3.25
C LEU A 37 2.89 6.65 3.58
N VAL A 38 3.30 6.10 4.72
CA VAL A 38 2.77 4.82 5.22
C VAL A 38 1.30 5.02 5.62
N VAL A 39 0.41 4.31 4.91
CA VAL A 39 -1.01 4.22 5.27
C VAL A 39 -1.18 3.16 6.35
N SER A 40 -0.62 1.96 6.16
CA SER A 40 -0.74 0.80 7.06
C SER A 40 0.46 -0.14 6.88
N LYS A 41 0.77 -0.94 7.91
CA LYS A 41 1.86 -1.91 7.87
C LYS A 41 1.49 -3.20 8.61
N SER A 42 2.11 -4.32 8.24
CA SER A 42 2.05 -5.52 9.08
C SER A 42 2.54 -5.21 10.49
N THR A 43 1.87 -5.79 11.49
CA THR A 43 2.07 -5.47 12.92
C THR A 43 3.52 -5.66 13.37
N GLY A 44 4.18 -6.73 12.90
CA GLY A 44 5.59 -7.02 13.20
C GLY A 44 6.61 -6.14 12.46
N PHE A 45 6.19 -5.30 11.51
CA PHE A 45 7.11 -4.43 10.79
C PHE A 45 7.44 -3.19 11.62
N LEU A 46 8.71 -2.85 11.81
CA LEU A 46 9.07 -1.61 12.50
C LEU A 46 8.60 -0.39 11.70
N ARG A 47 8.08 0.62 12.41
CA ARG A 47 7.53 1.83 11.76
C ARG A 47 8.58 2.57 10.93
N GLU A 48 9.78 2.75 11.49
CA GLU A 48 10.88 3.44 10.80
C GLU A 48 11.30 2.73 9.50
N ASP A 49 11.38 1.40 9.54
CA ASP A 49 11.71 0.60 8.36
C ASP A 49 10.58 0.65 7.32
N ALA A 50 9.32 0.64 7.75
CA ALA A 50 8.17 0.80 6.85
C ALA A 50 8.16 2.16 6.17
N GLU A 51 8.50 3.23 6.88
CA GLU A 51 8.62 4.59 6.34
C GLU A 51 9.78 4.69 5.33
N ARG A 52 10.93 4.09 5.63
CA ARG A 52 12.05 3.98 4.68
C ARG A 52 11.67 3.20 3.43
N LEU A 53 10.96 2.08 3.58
CA LEU A 53 10.49 1.27 2.46
C LEU A 53 9.48 2.06 1.61
N ALA A 54 8.55 2.77 2.23
CA ALA A 54 7.53 3.56 1.53
C ALA A 54 8.16 4.70 0.70
N ALA A 55 9.13 5.41 1.27
CA ALA A 55 9.88 6.45 0.55
C ALA A 55 10.67 5.89 -0.65
N THR A 56 11.26 4.72 -0.50
CA THR A 56 11.99 4.06 -1.60
C THR A 56 11.03 3.57 -2.68
N ALA A 57 9.90 2.99 -2.28
CA ALA A 57 8.86 2.50 -3.17
C ALA A 57 8.23 3.62 -4.00
N SER A 58 7.97 4.80 -3.43
CA SER A 58 7.42 5.94 -4.19
C SER A 58 8.34 6.41 -5.31
N GLY A 59 9.66 6.40 -5.09
CA GLY A 59 10.66 6.63 -6.12
C GLY A 59 10.59 5.59 -7.25
N LEU A 60 10.55 4.29 -6.90
CA LEU A 60 10.43 3.20 -7.88
C LEU A 60 9.16 3.29 -8.72
N MET A 61 8.03 3.65 -8.10
CA MET A 61 6.76 3.83 -8.80
C MET A 61 6.79 5.01 -9.76
N SER A 62 7.45 6.11 -9.37
CA SER A 62 7.64 7.28 -10.25
C SER A 62 8.46 6.92 -11.49
N LEU A 63 9.55 6.16 -11.31
CA LEU A 63 10.36 5.65 -12.43
C LEU A 63 9.56 4.70 -13.32
N SER A 64 8.79 3.79 -12.71
CA SER A 64 7.95 2.83 -13.45
C SER A 64 6.89 3.54 -14.30
N LYS A 65 6.29 4.61 -13.78
CA LYS A 65 5.35 5.47 -14.53
C LYS A 65 6.02 6.15 -15.73
N GLY A 66 7.24 6.67 -15.54
CA GLY A 66 8.06 7.23 -16.62
C GLY A 66 8.27 6.22 -17.75
N VAL A 67 8.72 5.00 -17.42
CA VAL A 67 8.89 3.91 -18.41
C VAL A 67 7.58 3.60 -19.14
N SER A 68 6.47 3.48 -18.42
CA SER A 68 5.15 3.26 -19.03
C SER A 68 4.78 4.35 -20.05
N MET A 69 5.07 5.62 -19.73
CA MET A 69 4.77 6.76 -20.59
C MET A 69 5.68 6.80 -21.83
N ASP A 70 7.00 6.69 -21.62
CA ASP A 70 8.01 6.80 -22.68
C ASP A 70 7.85 5.69 -23.72
N PHE A 71 7.47 4.49 -23.28
CA PHE A 71 7.35 3.32 -24.15
C PHE A 71 5.90 2.96 -24.48
N ARG A 72 4.91 3.80 -24.11
CA ARG A 72 3.48 3.61 -24.39
C ARG A 72 2.95 2.23 -23.97
N GLY A 73 3.48 1.68 -22.88
CA GLY A 73 3.20 0.32 -22.40
C GLY A 73 1.84 0.16 -21.70
N GLY A 74 1.12 1.26 -21.48
CA GLY A 74 -0.09 1.28 -20.68
C GLY A 74 0.22 1.25 -19.17
N PRO A 75 -0.83 1.26 -18.32
CA PRO A 75 -0.66 1.45 -16.88
C PRO A 75 0.19 0.34 -16.24
N VAL A 76 1.11 0.75 -15.35
CA VAL A 76 1.91 -0.18 -14.55
C VAL A 76 0.98 -1.00 -13.67
N ARG A 77 0.94 -2.31 -13.91
CA ARG A 77 0.12 -3.23 -13.11
C ARG A 77 0.85 -3.68 -11.85
N GLN A 78 2.13 -3.99 -12.01
CA GLN A 78 2.98 -4.52 -10.96
C GLN A 78 4.44 -4.21 -11.29
N ALA A 79 5.28 -4.08 -10.27
CA ALA A 79 6.73 -4.08 -10.39
C ALA A 79 7.31 -5.16 -9.46
N LEU A 80 8.32 -5.88 -9.95
CA LEU A 80 9.03 -6.94 -9.23
C LEU A 80 10.53 -6.64 -9.32
N ILE A 81 11.17 -6.60 -8.16
CA ILE A 81 12.62 -6.47 -8.05
C ILE A 81 13.13 -7.70 -7.32
N GLU A 82 13.97 -8.46 -8.01
CA GLU A 82 14.69 -9.59 -7.45
C GLU A 82 16.06 -9.12 -6.96
N MET A 83 16.35 -9.37 -5.69
CA MET A 83 17.65 -9.15 -5.07
C MET A 83 18.19 -10.49 -4.57
N ALA A 84 19.50 -10.57 -4.32
CA ALA A 84 20.18 -11.83 -3.96
C ALA A 84 19.52 -12.61 -2.79
N ASN A 85 18.82 -11.93 -1.88
CA ASN A 85 18.22 -12.55 -0.69
C ASN A 85 16.71 -12.34 -0.56
N THR A 86 16.11 -11.48 -1.39
CA THR A 86 14.71 -11.07 -1.21
C THR A 86 14.12 -10.53 -2.50
N TYR A 87 12.81 -10.64 -2.62
CA TYR A 87 12.01 -9.96 -3.62
C TYR A 87 11.31 -8.76 -3.00
N LEU A 88 11.21 -7.69 -3.79
CA LEU A 88 10.31 -6.58 -3.52
C LEU A 88 9.24 -6.56 -4.62
N ILE A 89 7.98 -6.66 -4.21
CA ILE A 89 6.83 -6.66 -5.13
C ILE A 89 5.96 -5.46 -4.81
N LEU A 90 5.62 -4.67 -5.83
CA LEU A 90 4.70 -3.54 -5.72
C LEU A 90 3.49 -3.77 -6.62
N THR A 91 2.28 -3.54 -6.10
CA THR A 91 1.05 -3.53 -6.89
C THR A 91 0.18 -2.35 -6.52
N SER A 92 -0.65 -1.87 -7.45
CA SER A 92 -1.67 -0.87 -7.12
C SER A 92 -2.67 -1.46 -6.10
N ALA A 93 -3.02 -0.66 -5.09
CA ALA A 93 -3.99 -1.00 -4.04
C ALA A 93 -5.27 -0.14 -4.12
N GLY A 94 -5.54 0.45 -5.28
CA GLY A 94 -6.61 1.41 -5.50
C GLY A 94 -6.08 2.80 -5.87
N PRO A 95 -6.98 3.77 -6.13
CA PRO A 95 -6.58 5.12 -6.51
C PRO A 95 -5.66 5.76 -5.46
N GLY A 96 -4.44 6.14 -5.87
CA GLY A 96 -3.48 6.84 -5.02
C GLY A 96 -2.85 5.99 -3.92
N ALA A 97 -2.97 4.66 -3.97
CA ALA A 97 -2.39 3.75 -2.98
C ALA A 97 -1.73 2.53 -3.63
N HIS A 98 -0.70 2.01 -2.98
CA HIS A 98 0.07 0.86 -3.42
C HIS A 98 0.33 -0.08 -2.26
N LEU A 99 0.36 -1.38 -2.56
CA LEU A 99 0.78 -2.44 -1.65
C LEU A 99 2.19 -2.88 -2.04
N VAL A 100 3.08 -2.90 -1.06
CA VAL A 100 4.46 -3.37 -1.21
C VAL A 100 4.71 -4.52 -0.26
N VAL A 101 5.35 -5.56 -0.77
CA VAL A 101 5.69 -6.77 -0.04
C VAL A 101 7.18 -7.07 -0.20
N LEU A 102 7.83 -7.37 0.92
CA LEU A 102 9.16 -7.99 0.95
C LEU A 102 9.01 -9.48 1.23
N ALA A 103 9.54 -10.29 0.32
CA ALA A 103 9.51 -11.74 0.43
C ALA A 103 10.93 -12.32 0.39
N GLY A 104 11.20 -13.40 1.11
CA GLY A 104 12.48 -14.11 1.09
C GLY A 104 12.76 -14.74 -0.28
N LYS A 105 14.03 -15.04 -0.55
CA LYS A 105 14.49 -15.62 -1.82
C LYS A 105 13.82 -16.94 -2.23
N ASN A 106 13.23 -17.68 -1.29
CA ASN A 106 12.58 -18.96 -1.53
C ASN A 106 11.06 -18.82 -1.81
N ALA A 107 10.53 -17.59 -1.74
CA ALA A 107 9.10 -17.36 -1.92
C ALA A 107 8.65 -17.74 -3.33
N ASP A 108 7.48 -18.38 -3.42
CA ASP A 108 6.77 -18.52 -4.68
C ASP A 108 6.15 -17.17 -5.05
N VAL A 109 6.83 -16.45 -5.94
CA VAL A 109 6.42 -15.11 -6.40
C VAL A 109 5.01 -15.12 -7.01
N GLY A 110 4.60 -16.21 -7.66
CA GLY A 110 3.26 -16.36 -8.22
C GLY A 110 2.19 -16.40 -7.12
N VAL A 111 2.44 -17.16 -6.06
CA VAL A 111 1.55 -17.22 -4.88
C VAL A 111 1.51 -15.89 -4.16
N VAL A 112 2.66 -15.24 -3.96
CA VAL A 112 2.72 -13.91 -3.32
C VAL A 112 1.90 -12.90 -4.12
N ALA A 113 2.12 -12.81 -5.44
CA ALA A 113 1.36 -11.90 -6.31
C ALA A 113 -0.14 -12.22 -6.30
N TYR A 114 -0.54 -13.49 -6.31
CA TYR A 114 -1.95 -13.88 -6.19
C TYR A 114 -2.58 -13.38 -4.89
N GLN A 115 -1.91 -13.59 -3.76
CA GLN A 115 -2.40 -13.18 -2.45
C GLN A 115 -2.43 -11.66 -2.29
N MET A 116 -1.44 -10.95 -2.83
CA MET A 116 -1.46 -9.48 -2.95
C MET A 116 -2.69 -9.01 -3.71
N ASN A 117 -3.00 -9.62 -4.85
CA ASN A 117 -4.19 -9.26 -5.64
C ASN A 117 -5.50 -9.52 -4.88
N MET A 118 -5.59 -10.61 -4.11
CA MET A 118 -6.76 -10.87 -3.25
C MET A 118 -6.88 -9.85 -2.13
N LEU A 119 -5.75 -9.46 -1.54
CA LEU A 119 -5.70 -8.46 -0.48
C LEU A 119 -6.12 -7.08 -1.01
N VAL A 120 -5.61 -6.64 -2.15
CA VAL A 120 -6.00 -5.38 -2.81
C VAL A 120 -7.51 -5.28 -2.99
N LYS A 121 -8.19 -6.36 -3.39
CA LYS A 121 -9.66 -6.39 -3.50
C LYS A 121 -10.33 -6.11 -2.15
N LYS A 122 -9.87 -6.76 -1.08
CA LYS A 122 -10.39 -6.54 0.29
C LYS A 122 -10.13 -5.13 0.81
N ILE A 123 -8.96 -4.58 0.51
CA ILE A 123 -8.60 -3.19 0.85
C ILE A 123 -9.57 -2.22 0.15
N GLY A 124 -9.83 -2.43 -1.14
CA GLY A 124 -10.77 -1.62 -1.92
C GLY A 124 -12.19 -1.61 -1.34
N GLU A 125 -12.68 -2.77 -0.89
CA GLU A 125 -13.98 -2.88 -0.20
C GLU A 125 -13.99 -2.09 1.12
N HIS A 126 -12.91 -2.16 1.91
CA HIS A 126 -12.82 -1.46 3.20
C HIS A 126 -12.72 0.06 3.04
N LEU A 127 -11.91 0.55 2.09
CA LEU A 127 -11.77 1.97 1.82
C LEU A 127 -13.05 2.57 1.20
N SER A 128 -13.82 1.77 0.47
CA SER A 128 -15.11 2.21 -0.10
C SER A 128 -16.23 2.25 0.95
N ALA A 129 -16.15 1.44 2.01
CA ALA A 129 -17.15 1.36 3.07
C ALA A 129 -16.96 2.40 4.19
N ALA A 130 -15.76 2.95 4.37
CA ALA A 130 -15.52 4.01 5.35
C ALA A 130 -16.27 5.30 4.94
N PRO A 131 -17.09 5.93 5.83
CA PRO A 131 -17.79 7.16 5.49
C PRO A 131 -16.81 8.23 5.02
N ARG A 132 -16.99 8.74 3.80
CA ARG A 132 -16.30 9.95 3.36
C ARG A 132 -16.69 11.04 4.34
N ALA A 133 -15.73 11.59 5.09
CA ALA A 133 -15.98 12.76 5.92
C ALA A 133 -16.47 13.88 4.99
N HIS A 134 -17.78 14.10 4.97
CA HIS A 134 -18.39 15.18 4.21
C HIS A 134 -17.82 16.49 4.76
N VAL A 135 -16.97 17.15 3.97
CA VAL A 135 -16.71 18.57 4.16
C VAL A 135 -18.03 19.27 3.85
N GLY A 136 -18.79 19.59 4.90
CA GLY A 136 -20.01 20.38 4.79
C GLY A 136 -19.67 21.78 4.28
N PRO A 137 -20.51 22.39 3.42
CA PRO A 137 -20.24 23.70 2.87
C PRO A 137 -20.20 24.74 3.99
N ALA A 138 -19.12 25.54 4.02
CA ALA A 138 -18.96 26.64 4.96
C ALA A 138 -20.14 27.61 4.86
N VAL A 139 -20.96 27.65 5.91
CA VAL A 139 -22.01 28.64 6.10
C VAL A 139 -21.34 30.02 6.19
N ARG A 140 -21.61 30.86 5.20
CA ARG A 140 -21.27 32.29 5.23
C ARG A 140 -22.34 32.99 6.06
N THR A 141 -22.02 33.35 7.29
CA THR A 141 -22.83 34.28 8.08
C THR A 141 -22.59 35.69 7.53
N ASN A 142 -23.58 36.26 6.84
CA ASN A 142 -23.58 37.68 6.53
C ASN A 142 -24.32 38.43 7.65
N GLY A 143 -23.65 39.41 8.25
CA GLY A 143 -24.18 40.24 9.32
C GLY A 143 -25.23 41.22 8.81
N GLY A 144 -26.18 41.53 9.69
CA GLY A 144 -27.08 42.69 9.61
C GLY A 144 -26.74 43.65 10.75
#